data_AF-A0A851SIN0-F1
#
_entry.id   AF-A0A851SIN0-F1
#
_cell.length_a   1.000
_cell.length_b   1.000
_cell.length_c   1.000
_cell.angle_alpha   90.00
_cell.angle_beta   90.00
_cell.angle_gamma   90.00
#
_symmetry.space_group_name_H-M   'P 1'
#
loop_
_entity.id
_entity.type
_entity.pdbx_description
1 polymer ?
#
loop_
_entity_poly.entity_id
_entity_poly.type
_entity_poly.pdbx_seq_one_letter_code
_entity_poly.pdbx_strand_id
1 'polypeptide(L)'
;MVQATPFLLVLFLALGAHSLPAEKCSLTGRWVNDLGSNMTISPVNANGDFAGYYHTAVSASPMKIEVSPLLGSQHLPNQLNQPTFGFTVHWTFS
;
A
#
# COMPACT_ATOMS: atom_id res chain seq x y z
N MET A 1 -2.69 25.80 48.99
CA MET A 1 -2.91 25.94 47.53
C MET A 1 -2.19 24.79 46.85
N VAL A 2 -2.90 23.77 46.38
CA VAL A 2 -2.30 22.57 45.78
C VAL A 2 -2.03 22.88 44.31
N GLN A 3 -0.75 22.82 43.92
CA GLN A 3 -0.27 23.05 42.56
C GLN A 3 -0.67 21.85 41.67
N ALA A 4 -1.89 21.87 41.15
CA ALA A 4 -2.47 20.82 40.30
C ALA A 4 -2.07 20.94 38.81
N THR A 5 -1.11 21.79 38.48
CA THR A 5 -0.81 22.18 37.10
C THR A 5 0.00 21.18 36.25
N PRO A 6 0.97 20.39 36.76
CA PRO A 6 1.76 19.54 35.87
C PRO A 6 1.00 18.27 35.45
N PHE A 7 0.18 17.71 36.32
CA PHE A 7 -0.56 16.46 36.06
C PHE A 7 -1.66 16.66 35.00
N LEU A 8 -2.36 17.79 35.06
CA LEU A 8 -3.32 18.20 34.04
C LEU A 8 -2.64 18.40 32.68
N LEU A 9 -1.46 19.02 32.64
CA LEU A 9 -0.72 19.25 31.39
C LEU A 9 -0.32 17.94 30.68
N VAL A 10 0.15 16.94 31.44
CA VAL A 10 0.49 15.61 30.90
C VAL A 10 -0.75 14.89 30.37
N LEU A 11 -1.89 15.01 31.07
CA LEU A 11 -3.15 14.45 30.61
C LEU A 11 -3.63 15.10 29.31
N PHE A 12 -3.51 16.43 29.16
CA PHE A 12 -3.82 17.12 27.89
C PHE A 12 -2.89 16.73 26.74
N LEU A 13 -1.60 16.49 26.99
CA LEU A 13 -0.66 15.99 25.97
C LEU A 13 -0.98 14.55 25.55
N ALA A 14 -1.32 13.69 26.50
CA ALA A 14 -1.70 12.30 26.23
C ALA A 14 -3.05 12.20 25.49
N LEU A 15 -4.02 13.06 25.80
CA LEU A 15 -5.28 13.15 25.04
C LEU A 15 -5.11 13.91 23.71
N GLY A 16 -4.15 14.84 23.60
CA GLY A 16 -3.89 15.66 22.41
C GLY A 16 -3.12 14.94 21.30
N ALA A 17 -2.53 13.76 21.59
CA ALA A 17 -2.10 12.80 20.58
C ALA A 17 -3.33 12.13 19.95
N HIS A 18 -4.23 12.93 19.39
CA HIS A 18 -5.26 12.43 18.49
C HIS A 18 -4.51 11.70 17.38
N SER A 19 -4.82 10.42 17.23
CA SER A 19 -4.38 9.56 16.13
C SER A 19 -4.27 10.39 14.85
N LEU A 20 -3.04 10.63 14.39
CA LEU A 20 -2.83 11.20 13.07
C LEU A 20 -3.71 10.42 12.10
N PRO A 21 -4.50 11.08 11.24
CA PRO A 21 -5.36 10.36 10.31
C PRO A 21 -4.46 9.39 9.56
N ALA A 22 -4.77 8.10 9.70
CA ALA A 22 -4.01 7.04 9.03
C ALA A 22 -3.93 7.42 7.55
N GLU A 23 -2.72 7.42 6.99
CA GLU A 23 -2.57 7.68 5.57
C GLU A 23 -3.47 6.72 4.82
N LYS A 24 -4.27 7.28 3.91
CA LYS A 24 -5.17 6.52 3.06
C LYS A 24 -4.34 5.49 2.30
N CYS A 25 -4.69 4.21 2.40
CA CYS A 25 -3.98 3.15 1.69
C CYS A 25 -3.93 3.46 0.19
N SER A 26 -2.72 3.68 -0.32
CA SER A 26 -2.45 3.98 -1.72
C SER A 26 -1.60 2.87 -2.32
N LEU A 27 -2.03 2.31 -3.46
CA LEU A 27 -1.28 1.28 -4.17
C LEU A 27 -0.07 1.82 -4.94
N THR A 28 -0.08 3.10 -5.30
CA THR A 28 0.99 3.70 -6.10
C THR A 28 2.32 3.69 -5.34
N GLY A 29 3.34 3.09 -5.94
CA GLY A 29 4.66 2.99 -5.32
C GLY A 29 5.37 1.66 -5.61
N ARG A 30 6.37 1.38 -4.78
CA ARG A 30 7.18 0.16 -4.84
C ARG A 30 6.84 -0.73 -3.65
N TRP A 31 6.69 -2.02 -3.93
CA TRP A 31 6.30 -3.05 -2.98
C TRP A 31 7.25 -4.24 -3.04
N VAL A 32 7.43 -4.88 -1.89
CA VAL A 32 8.16 -6.14 -1.75
C VAL A 32 7.26 -7.09 -0.97
N ASN A 33 7.13 -8.34 -1.41
CA ASN A 33 6.42 -9.37 -0.65
C ASN A 33 7.40 -10.24 0.18
N ASP A 34 6.86 -11.12 1.02
CA ASP A 34 7.65 -11.98 1.90
C ASP A 34 8.52 -13.02 1.17
N LEU A 35 8.27 -13.24 -0.13
CA LEU A 35 9.09 -14.09 -0.99
C LEU A 35 10.25 -13.33 -1.66
N GLY A 36 10.32 -12.01 -1.48
CA GLY A 36 11.33 -11.15 -2.10
C GLY A 36 10.99 -10.66 -3.51
N SER A 37 9.78 -10.93 -4.01
CA SER A 37 9.31 -10.39 -5.29
C SER A 37 9.10 -8.88 -5.18
N ASN A 38 9.48 -8.14 -6.23
CA ASN A 38 9.32 -6.69 -6.31
C ASN A 38 8.16 -6.34 -7.23
N MET A 39 7.42 -5.29 -6.89
CA MET A 39 6.35 -4.76 -7.71
C MET A 39 6.41 -3.23 -7.72
N THR A 40 6.17 -2.62 -8.88
CA THR A 40 5.97 -1.17 -8.99
C THR A 40 4.60 -0.93 -9.60
N ILE A 41 3.75 -0.17 -8.90
CA ILE A 41 2.42 0.23 -9.37
C ILE A 41 2.45 1.72 -9.69
N SER A 42 2.02 2.06 -10.91
CA SER A 42 1.86 3.43 -11.40
C SER A 42 0.73 4.18 -10.65
N PRO A 43 0.58 5.49 -10.85
CA PRO A 43 -0.58 6.23 -10.33
C PRO A 43 -1.89 5.53 -10.66
N VAL A 44 -2.76 5.37 -9.65
CA VAL A 44 -4.09 4.80 -9.87
C VAL A 44 -5.01 5.86 -10.46
N ASN A 45 -5.68 5.51 -11.55
CA ASN A 45 -6.59 6.39 -12.27
C ASN A 45 -7.85 6.69 -11.47
N ALA A 46 -8.58 7.74 -11.85
CA ALA A 46 -9.80 8.17 -11.17
C ALA A 46 -10.92 7.09 -11.17
N ASN A 47 -10.90 6.17 -12.12
CA ASN A 47 -11.83 5.04 -12.20
C ASN A 47 -11.38 3.81 -11.39
N GLY A 48 -10.22 3.88 -10.72
CA GLY A 48 -9.65 2.77 -9.94
C GLY A 48 -8.63 1.91 -10.69
N ASP A 49 -8.48 2.08 -12.01
CA ASP A 49 -7.57 1.25 -12.81
C ASP A 49 -6.11 1.65 -12.61
N PHE A 50 -5.23 0.66 -12.65
CA PHE A 50 -3.79 0.87 -12.57
C PHE A 50 -3.01 -0.13 -13.42
N ALA A 51 -1.79 0.27 -13.75
CA ALA A 51 -0.81 -0.56 -14.43
C ALA A 51 0.47 -0.62 -13.59
N GLY A 52 1.35 -1.55 -13.92
CA GLY A 52 2.63 -1.66 -13.26
C GLY A 52 3.50 -2.77 -13.83
N TYR A 53 4.51 -3.13 -13.04
CA TYR A 53 5.41 -4.23 -13.34
C TYR A 53 5.60 -5.11 -12.11
N TYR A 54 5.70 -6.41 -12.36
CA TYR A 54 5.98 -7.44 -11.36
C TYR A 54 7.28 -8.14 -11.71
N HIS A 55 8.20 -8.24 -10.75
CA HIS A 55 9.44 -9.00 -10.86
C HIS A 55 9.44 -10.05 -9.75
N THR A 56 9.09 -11.28 -10.12
CA THR A 56 8.99 -12.39 -9.16
C THR A 56 10.37 -12.86 -8.71
N ALA A 57 10.49 -13.29 -7.45
CA ALA A 57 11.70 -13.95 -6.95
C ALA A 57 11.67 -15.48 -7.16
N VAL A 58 10.49 -16.05 -7.46
CA VAL A 58 10.28 -17.50 -7.60
C VAL A 58 9.44 -17.82 -8.84
N SER A 59 9.69 -18.98 -9.46
CA SER A 59 8.97 -19.47 -10.63
C SER A 59 8.88 -20.99 -10.62
N ALA A 60 7.77 -21.53 -11.14
CA ALA A 60 7.64 -22.96 -11.43
C ALA A 60 8.13 -23.34 -12.84
N SER A 61 8.37 -22.34 -13.71
CA SER A 61 8.93 -22.52 -15.05
C SER A 61 10.48 -22.57 -14.98
N PRO A 62 11.15 -23.39 -15.83
CA PRO A 62 12.60 -23.41 -15.92
C PRO A 62 13.17 -22.22 -16.71
N MET A 63 12.32 -21.39 -17.32
CA MET A 63 12.77 -20.21 -18.04
C MET A 63 13.36 -19.16 -17.09
N LYS A 64 14.25 -18.34 -17.64
CA LYS A 64 14.82 -17.21 -16.92
C LYS A 64 13.71 -16.23 -16.53
N ILE A 65 13.67 -15.85 -15.26
CA ILE A 65 12.73 -14.84 -14.76
C ILE A 65 13.00 -13.49 -15.44
N GLU A 66 11.93 -12.86 -15.89
CA GLU A 66 11.93 -11.52 -16.48
C GLU A 66 10.84 -10.63 -15.84
N VAL A 67 11.02 -9.32 -15.95
CA VAL A 67 10.01 -8.36 -15.49
C VAL A 67 8.77 -8.47 -16.37
N SER A 68 7.61 -8.64 -15.74
CA SER A 68 6.33 -8.87 -16.41
C SER A 68 5.34 -7.74 -16.12
N PRO A 69 4.58 -7.25 -17.12
CA PRO A 69 3.59 -6.20 -16.91
C PRO A 69 2.40 -6.72 -16.07
N LEU A 70 1.80 -5.83 -15.28
CA LEU A 70 0.54 -6.08 -14.58
C LEU A 70 -0.50 -4.99 -14.90
N LEU A 71 -1.76 -5.39 -14.88
CA LEU A 71 -2.94 -4.52 -15.00
C LEU A 71 -3.95 -4.89 -13.93
N GLY A 72 -4.54 -3.91 -13.28
CA GLY A 72 -5.49 -4.14 -12.20
C GLY A 72 -6.44 -2.98 -11.97
N SER A 73 -7.29 -3.15 -10.97
CA SER A 73 -8.25 -2.15 -10.53
C SER A 73 -8.46 -2.22 -9.01
N GLN A 74 -8.75 -1.10 -8.38
CA GLN A 74 -9.14 -1.00 -6.98
C GLN A 74 -10.50 -0.34 -6.84
N HIS A 75 -11.24 -0.68 -5.77
CA HIS A 75 -12.43 0.08 -5.40
C HIS A 75 -12.08 1.55 -5.14
N LEU A 76 -13.02 2.45 -5.44
CA LEU A 76 -12.78 3.88 -5.43
C LEU A 76 -12.23 4.34 -4.06
N PRO A 77 -11.01 4.92 -4.02
CA PRO A 77 -10.34 5.25 -2.76
C PRO A 77 -11.17 6.19 -1.88
N ASN A 78 -11.98 7.05 -2.49
CA ASN A 78 -12.75 8.09 -1.78
C ASN A 78 -13.93 7.53 -0.97
N GLN A 79 -14.19 6.23 -1.04
CA GLN A 79 -15.34 5.60 -0.38
C GLN A 79 -14.93 4.69 0.79
N LEU A 80 -13.67 4.24 0.87
CA LEU A 80 -13.22 3.23 1.83
C LEU A 80 -11.81 3.55 2.35
N ASN A 81 -11.60 3.38 3.66
CA ASN A 81 -10.26 3.53 4.27
C ASN A 81 -9.26 2.46 3.80
N GLN A 82 -9.76 1.28 3.43
CA GLN A 82 -8.99 0.13 2.94
C GLN A 82 -9.72 -0.46 1.73
N PRO A 83 -9.53 0.09 0.52
CA PRO A 83 -10.17 -0.42 -0.68
C PRO A 83 -9.61 -1.79 -1.04
N THR A 84 -10.49 -2.73 -1.41
CA THR A 84 -10.04 -3.98 -2.02
C THR A 84 -9.59 -3.74 -3.46
N PHE A 85 -8.66 -4.55 -3.93
CA PHE A 85 -8.08 -4.44 -5.27
C PHE A 85 -7.74 -5.82 -5.82
N GLY A 86 -7.54 -5.88 -7.13
CA GLY A 86 -7.09 -7.08 -7.83
C GLY A 86 -6.30 -6.69 -9.07
N PHE A 87 -5.43 -7.58 -9.52
CA PHE A 87 -4.63 -7.39 -10.73
C PHE A 87 -4.29 -8.73 -11.38
N THR A 88 -3.98 -8.66 -12.66
CA THR A 88 -3.46 -9.76 -13.46
C THR A 88 -2.02 -9.45 -13.84
N VAL A 89 -1.14 -10.43 -13.74
CA VAL A 89 0.22 -10.37 -14.27
C VAL A 89 0.26 -11.14 -15.59
N HIS A 90 0.73 -10.50 -16.65
CA HIS A 90 1.02 -11.18 -17.92
C HIS A 90 2.49 -11.58 -17.94
N TRP A 91 2.78 -12.82 -17.56
CA TRP A 91 4.14 -13.35 -17.47
C TRP A 91 4.81 -13.42 -18.84
N THR A 92 5.97 -12.78 -18.99
CA THR A 92 6.72 -12.75 -20.26
C THR A 92 7.63 -13.96 -20.48
N PHE A 93 7.77 -14.81 -19.46
CA PHE A 93 8.70 -15.93 -19.41
C PHE A 93 8.06 -17.24 -18.91
N SER A 94 6.72 -17.32 -18.83
CA SER A 94 6.00 -18.52 -18.34
C SER A 94 5.63 -19.49 -19.45
#